data_AF-A0A7V6HF12-F1
#
_entry.id   AF-A0A7V6HF12-F1
#
_cell.length_a   1.000
_cell.length_b   1.000
_cell.length_c   1.000
_cell.angle_alpha   90.00
_cell.angle_beta   90.00
_cell.angle_gamma   90.00
#
_symmetry.space_group_name_H-M   'P 1'
#
loop_
_entity.id
_entity.type
_entity.pdbx_description
1 polymer ?
#
loop_
_entity_poly.entity_id
_entity_poly.type
_entity_poly.pdbx_seq_one_letter_code
_entity_poly.pdbx_strand_id
1 'polypeptide(L)'
;MKVLSVRDKLILAGLFLSKFDEEGLKALGFGGFSEAFNVIALSLEASPASLKNYRDEFDPYFPNPRKGWHKRPIRGYCKSFMDQFGELSLEEFTLLIKSEIYDKGELAVIKDQIETQETTTFAKRLITGQAAERYFEAVYKTEPMFQDCQLENTTTLGCGFDFRMLTATSPFLAVEVKGMTAPAGTVQLTSKEYKAAELLRDRFFLFVVRNFSEKPCHTIFQDPVSSELVFEQRETVMVQVSWSTFIGR
;
A
#
# COMPACT_ATOMS: atom_id res chain seq x y z
N MET A 1 5.73 -0.92 23.80
CA MET A 1 6.76 -0.80 22.74
C MET A 1 6.80 0.64 22.26
N LYS A 2 7.99 1.17 21.99
CA LYS A 2 8.17 2.49 21.37
C LYS A 2 7.61 2.44 19.95
N VAL A 3 6.87 3.46 19.52
CA VAL A 3 6.38 3.58 18.14
C VAL A 3 7.58 3.70 17.20
N LEU A 4 7.67 2.86 16.18
CA LEU A 4 8.74 2.89 15.20
C LEU A 4 8.56 4.10 14.26
N SER A 5 9.66 4.84 14.01
CA SER A 5 9.67 5.90 13.00
C SER A 5 9.63 5.31 11.58
N VAL A 6 9.33 6.13 10.56
CA VAL A 6 9.42 5.72 9.14
C VAL A 6 10.77 5.10 8.84
N ARG A 7 11.86 5.71 9.31
CA ARG A 7 13.22 5.19 9.14
C ARG A 7 13.38 3.80 9.76
N ASP A 8 12.89 3.62 10.98
CA ASP A 8 12.99 2.35 11.71
C ASP A 8 12.22 1.24 10.98
N LYS A 9 11.03 1.55 10.44
CA LYS A 9 10.24 0.63 9.62
C LYS A 9 10.96 0.24 8.33
N LEU A 10 11.63 1.18 7.65
CA LEU A 10 12.43 0.89 6.46
C LEU A 10 13.65 0.02 6.78
N ILE A 11 14.32 0.26 7.91
CA ILE A 11 15.43 -0.58 8.38
C ILE A 11 14.93 -2.00 8.64
N LEU A 12 13.81 -2.13 9.34
CA LEU A 12 13.17 -3.40 9.66
C LEU A 12 12.78 -4.18 8.39
N ALA A 13 12.17 -3.51 7.41
CA ALA A 13 11.83 -4.09 6.11
C ALA A 13 13.09 -4.47 5.30
N GLY A 14 14.13 -3.64 5.33
CA GLY A 14 15.42 -3.94 4.68
C GLY A 14 16.08 -5.19 5.26
N LEU A 15 16.07 -5.34 6.59
CA LEU A 15 16.57 -6.51 7.30
C LEU A 15 15.78 -7.76 6.90
N PHE A 16 14.45 -7.69 6.93
CA PHE A 16 13.57 -8.80 6.52
C PHE A 16 13.85 -9.27 5.08
N LEU A 17 13.88 -8.33 4.12
CA LEU A 17 14.11 -8.64 2.71
C LEU A 17 15.53 -9.13 2.43
N SER A 18 16.50 -8.77 3.27
CA SER A 18 17.87 -9.28 3.16
C SER A 18 17.99 -10.70 3.70
N LYS A 19 17.42 -10.95 4.89
CA LYS A 19 17.47 -12.24 5.59
C LYS A 19 16.77 -13.36 4.83
N PHE A 20 15.57 -13.10 4.31
CA PHE A 20 14.72 -14.13 3.69
C PHE A 20 14.67 -14.07 2.17
N ASP A 21 15.25 -13.04 1.56
CA ASP A 21 15.37 -12.90 0.11
C ASP A 21 14.04 -13.21 -0.63
N GLU A 22 14.04 -14.16 -1.57
CA GLU A 22 12.86 -14.55 -2.35
C GLU A 22 11.74 -15.16 -1.50
N GLU A 23 12.06 -15.85 -0.40
CA GLU A 23 11.05 -16.38 0.52
C GLU A 23 10.30 -15.25 1.22
N GLY A 24 11.02 -14.20 1.60
CA GLY A 24 10.43 -12.98 2.17
C GLY A 24 9.49 -12.28 1.18
N LEU A 25 9.85 -12.22 -0.11
CA LEU A 25 8.97 -11.68 -1.15
C LEU A 25 7.67 -12.47 -1.26
N LYS A 26 7.78 -13.80 -1.35
CA LYS A 26 6.62 -14.71 -1.44
C LYS A 26 5.72 -14.58 -0.21
N ALA A 27 6.30 -14.50 0.99
CA ALA A 27 5.56 -14.34 2.25
C ALA A 27 4.75 -13.02 2.31
N LEU A 28 5.25 -11.96 1.68
CA LEU A 28 4.57 -10.67 1.55
C LEU A 28 3.71 -10.55 0.27
N GLY A 29 3.75 -11.55 -0.62
CA GLY A 29 2.99 -11.58 -1.87
C GLY A 29 3.60 -10.78 -3.03
N PHE A 30 4.84 -10.31 -2.92
CA PHE A 30 5.51 -9.56 -3.99
C PHE A 30 6.12 -10.49 -5.04
N GLY A 31 5.99 -10.14 -6.31
CA GLY A 31 6.58 -10.86 -7.44
C GLY A 31 8.05 -10.52 -7.68
N GLY A 32 8.57 -9.47 -7.05
CA GLY A 32 9.98 -9.07 -7.18
C GLY A 32 10.37 -7.95 -6.21
N PHE A 33 11.69 -7.71 -6.10
CA PHE A 33 12.22 -6.70 -5.19
C PHE A 33 11.87 -5.27 -5.59
N SER A 34 11.82 -4.97 -6.89
CA SER A 34 11.38 -3.65 -7.36
C SER A 34 9.96 -3.35 -6.89
N GLU A 35 9.05 -4.33 -7.01
CA GLU A 35 7.68 -4.23 -6.48
C GLU A 35 7.69 -4.00 -4.97
N ALA A 36 8.39 -4.86 -4.21
CA ALA A 36 8.45 -4.73 -2.76
C ALA A 36 9.01 -3.36 -2.32
N PHE A 37 10.08 -2.88 -2.97
CA PHE A 37 10.66 -1.58 -2.65
C PHE A 37 9.72 -0.44 -2.95
N ASN A 38 9.06 -0.47 -4.11
CA ASN A 38 8.13 0.57 -4.50
C ASN A 38 6.92 0.60 -3.56
N VAL A 39 6.29 -0.54 -3.33
CA VAL A 39 5.06 -0.63 -2.53
C VAL A 39 5.34 -0.30 -1.06
N ILE A 40 6.31 -0.96 -0.42
CA ILE A 40 6.59 -0.74 1.01
C ILE A 40 7.10 0.68 1.27
N ALA A 41 8.02 1.19 0.45
CA ALA A 41 8.57 2.51 0.74
C ALA A 41 7.55 3.62 0.51
N LEU A 42 6.77 3.56 -0.58
CA LEU A 42 5.75 4.56 -0.86
C LEU A 42 4.62 4.53 0.17
N SER A 43 4.21 3.35 0.65
CA SER A 43 3.20 3.24 1.71
C SER A 43 3.66 3.88 3.03
N LEU A 44 4.98 3.96 3.26
CA LEU A 44 5.63 4.62 4.39
C LEU A 44 6.06 6.07 4.08
N GLU A 45 5.61 6.67 2.99
CA GLU A 45 5.99 8.02 2.54
C GLU A 45 7.51 8.20 2.35
N ALA A 46 8.18 7.16 1.86
CA ALA A 46 9.62 7.11 1.68
C ALA A 46 10.03 6.71 0.26
N SER A 47 11.30 6.98 -0.08
CA SER A 47 11.83 6.60 -1.39
C SER A 47 12.12 5.09 -1.47
N PRO A 48 11.80 4.40 -2.58
CA PRO A 48 12.17 3.01 -2.81
C PRO A 48 13.69 2.76 -2.72
N ALA A 49 14.48 3.76 -3.11
CA ALA A 49 15.94 3.73 -2.99
C ALA A 49 16.39 3.64 -1.53
N SER A 50 15.69 4.29 -0.58
CA SER A 50 15.99 4.20 0.85
C SER A 50 15.84 2.77 1.36
N LEU A 51 14.74 2.09 1.02
CA LEU A 51 14.52 0.71 1.43
C LEU A 51 15.56 -0.24 0.80
N LYS A 52 15.85 -0.08 -0.50
CA LYS A 52 16.91 -0.82 -1.18
C LYS A 52 18.26 -0.65 -0.49
N ASN A 53 18.61 0.58 -0.10
CA ASN A 53 19.84 0.89 0.60
C ASN A 53 19.91 0.21 1.98
N TYR A 54 18.80 0.12 2.71
CA TYR A 54 18.79 -0.62 3.98
C TYR A 54 18.96 -2.11 3.77
N ARG A 55 18.34 -2.70 2.74
CA ARG A 55 18.62 -4.09 2.38
C ARG A 55 20.11 -4.30 2.06
N ASP A 56 20.70 -3.43 1.23
CA ASP A 56 22.13 -3.51 0.86
C ASP A 56 23.06 -3.43 2.09
N GLU A 57 22.65 -2.76 3.17
CA GLU A 57 23.38 -2.71 4.44
C GLU A 57 23.43 -4.09 5.14
N PHE A 58 22.38 -4.91 4.99
CA PHE A 58 22.26 -6.22 5.64
C PHE A 58 22.71 -7.40 4.77
N ASP A 59 22.69 -7.26 3.44
CA ASP A 59 23.05 -8.33 2.49
C ASP A 59 24.39 -9.04 2.81
N PRO A 60 25.46 -8.35 3.28
CA PRO A 60 26.71 -9.03 3.65
C PRO A 60 26.62 -10.02 4.82
N TYR A 61 25.54 -9.96 5.61
CA TYR A 61 25.40 -10.69 6.88
C TYR A 61 24.48 -11.91 6.77
N PHE A 62 23.89 -12.15 5.60
CA PHE A 62 23.02 -13.28 5.32
C PHE A 62 23.53 -14.04 4.09
N PRO A 63 23.14 -15.32 3.89
CA PRO A 63 23.54 -16.10 2.73
C PRO A 63 22.78 -15.63 1.46
N ASN A 64 23.04 -14.40 1.03
CA ASN A 64 22.42 -13.78 -0.14
C ASN A 64 23.41 -13.79 -1.33
N PRO A 65 22.96 -14.04 -2.58
CA PRO A 65 23.80 -13.87 -3.76
C PRO A 65 24.28 -12.42 -3.95
N ARG A 66 23.56 -11.44 -3.41
CA ARG A 66 23.94 -10.03 -3.44
C ARG A 66 24.99 -9.73 -2.39
N LYS A 67 26.04 -9.01 -2.80
CA LYS A 67 27.10 -8.56 -1.88
C LYS A 67 26.70 -7.38 -1.01
N GLY A 68 25.71 -6.58 -1.41
CA GLY A 68 25.38 -5.31 -0.75
C GLY A 68 26.60 -4.42 -0.46
N TRP A 69 26.53 -3.67 0.64
CA TRP A 69 27.56 -2.77 1.14
C TRP A 69 28.64 -3.49 1.97
N HIS A 70 29.28 -4.51 1.39
CA HIS A 70 30.33 -5.33 2.00
C HIS A 70 31.69 -4.66 2.26
N LYS A 71 31.95 -3.46 1.71
CA LYS A 71 33.26 -2.77 1.83
C LYS A 71 33.37 -1.85 3.06
N ARG A 72 32.43 -1.93 4.00
CA ARG A 72 32.40 -1.12 5.22
C ARG A 72 31.68 -1.88 6.33
N PRO A 73 31.90 -1.54 7.61
CA PRO A 73 31.12 -2.11 8.70
C PRO A 73 29.66 -1.60 8.65
N ILE A 74 28.75 -2.44 9.16
CA ILE A 74 27.36 -2.07 9.37
C ILE A 74 27.22 -0.81 10.25
N ARG A 75 26.33 0.09 9.87
CA ARG A 75 25.98 1.28 10.67
C ARG A 75 25.40 0.85 12.02
N GLY A 76 25.81 1.52 13.10
CA GLY A 76 25.43 1.13 14.47
C GLY A 76 23.91 1.00 14.70
N TYR A 77 23.11 1.90 14.12
CA TYR A 77 21.65 1.83 14.23
C TYR A 77 21.02 0.72 13.37
N CYS A 78 21.67 0.26 12.29
CA CYS A 78 21.21 -0.93 11.56
C CYS A 78 21.59 -2.18 12.34
N LYS A 79 22.81 -2.20 12.91
CA LYS A 79 23.27 -3.28 13.76
C LYS A 79 22.32 -3.52 14.94
N SER A 80 21.83 -2.47 15.60
CA SER A 80 20.88 -2.65 16.71
C SER A 80 19.59 -3.34 16.29
N PHE A 81 19.09 -3.10 15.07
CA PHE A 81 17.92 -3.81 14.54
C PHE A 81 18.26 -5.27 14.20
N MET A 82 19.44 -5.52 13.63
CA MET A 82 19.91 -6.88 13.36
C MET A 82 20.08 -7.69 14.65
N ASP A 83 20.69 -7.10 15.69
CA ASP A 83 20.85 -7.74 16.99
C ASP A 83 19.49 -8.03 17.65
N GLN A 84 18.50 -7.15 17.45
CA GLN A 84 17.18 -7.25 18.08
C GLN A 84 16.21 -8.21 17.36
N PHE A 85 16.20 -8.20 16.03
CA PHE A 85 15.19 -8.89 15.22
C PHE A 85 15.79 -9.94 14.28
N GLY A 86 17.11 -10.00 14.16
CA GLY A 86 17.82 -10.85 13.20
C GLY A 86 17.63 -12.36 13.42
N GLU A 87 17.18 -12.79 14.60
CA GLU A 87 16.94 -14.20 14.93
C GLU A 87 15.49 -14.65 14.70
N LEU A 88 14.55 -13.74 14.42
CA LEU A 88 13.12 -14.08 14.22
C LEU A 88 12.92 -15.07 13.06
N SER A 89 11.97 -16.00 13.19
CA SER A 89 11.59 -16.88 12.08
C SER A 89 10.95 -16.11 10.92
N LEU A 90 10.81 -16.74 9.75
CA LEU A 90 10.12 -16.13 8.60
C LEU A 90 8.69 -15.75 8.98
N GLU A 91 7.97 -16.62 9.70
CA GLU A 91 6.60 -16.40 10.13
C GLU A 91 6.50 -15.24 11.13
N GLU A 92 7.31 -15.26 12.18
CA GLU A 92 7.33 -14.22 13.22
C GLU A 92 7.66 -12.85 12.63
N PHE A 93 8.67 -12.80 11.76
CA PHE A 93 9.11 -11.55 11.16
C PHE A 93 8.11 -11.06 10.10
N THR A 94 7.47 -11.96 9.34
CA THR A 94 6.39 -11.58 8.41
C THR A 94 5.23 -10.94 9.17
N LEU A 95 4.83 -11.49 10.31
CA LEU A 95 3.78 -10.91 11.16
C LEU A 95 4.18 -9.53 11.69
N LEU A 96 5.44 -9.37 12.12
CA LEU A 96 5.96 -8.09 12.58
C LEU A 96 5.96 -7.03 11.46
N ILE A 97 6.45 -7.38 10.26
CA ILE A 97 6.41 -6.50 9.09
C ILE A 97 4.98 -6.10 8.79
N LYS A 98 4.06 -7.05 8.77
CA LYS A 98 2.64 -6.76 8.57
C LYS A 98 2.13 -5.80 9.65
N SER A 99 2.46 -6.02 10.92
CA SER A 99 1.96 -5.15 11.99
C SER A 99 2.51 -3.71 11.98
N GLU A 100 3.73 -3.52 11.48
CA GLU A 100 4.41 -2.22 11.54
C GLU A 100 4.21 -1.38 10.27
N ILE A 101 4.01 -2.03 9.12
CA ILE A 101 3.91 -1.35 7.82
C ILE A 101 2.45 -1.10 7.44
N TYR A 102 1.54 -2.01 7.79
CA TYR A 102 0.12 -1.86 7.49
C TYR A 102 -0.54 -0.91 8.48
N ASP A 103 -1.60 -0.22 8.05
CA ASP A 103 -2.32 0.63 8.97
C ASP A 103 -3.00 -0.20 10.08
N LYS A 104 -3.13 0.36 11.28
CA LYS A 104 -3.64 -0.37 12.45
C LYS A 104 -5.10 -0.79 12.29
N GLY A 105 -5.90 0.00 11.58
CA GLY A 105 -7.31 -0.33 11.28
C GLY A 105 -7.46 -1.51 10.32
N GLU A 106 -6.47 -1.69 9.45
CA GLU A 106 -6.43 -2.71 8.41
C GLU A 106 -6.05 -4.10 8.94
N LEU A 107 -5.21 -4.14 9.98
CA LEU A 107 -4.77 -5.38 10.63
C LEU A 107 -5.90 -6.12 11.36
N ALA A 108 -6.93 -5.43 11.83
CA ALA A 108 -8.11 -6.06 12.44
C ALA A 108 -8.88 -6.89 11.41
N VAL A 109 -9.02 -6.36 10.19
CA VAL A 109 -9.67 -7.05 9.05
C VAL A 109 -8.86 -8.27 8.61
N ILE A 110 -7.53 -8.16 8.59
CA ILE A 110 -6.62 -9.28 8.26
C ILE A 110 -6.75 -10.41 9.30
N LYS A 111 -6.92 -10.07 10.57
CA LYS A 111 -7.04 -11.07 11.66
C LYS A 111 -8.39 -11.80 11.66
N ASP A 112 -9.47 -11.13 11.27
CA ASP A 112 -10.81 -11.76 11.20
C ASP A 112 -10.97 -12.72 10.01
N GLN A 113 -10.05 -12.69 9.03
CA GLN A 113 -10.06 -13.56 7.84
C GLN A 113 -9.06 -14.74 7.92
N ILE A 114 -8.57 -15.08 9.10
CA ILE A 114 -7.60 -16.18 9.28
C ILE A 114 -8.31 -17.52 9.11
N GLU A 115 -8.26 -18.10 7.90
CA GLU A 115 -8.26 -19.56 7.68
C GLU A 115 -7.78 -20.04 6.28
N THR A 116 -7.33 -19.17 5.35
CA THR A 116 -6.92 -19.63 3.98
C THR A 116 -5.73 -18.87 3.36
N GLN A 117 -5.19 -19.41 2.24
CA GLN A 117 -4.17 -18.82 1.37
C GLN A 117 -4.52 -17.41 0.83
N GLU A 118 -5.76 -16.93 1.00
CA GLU A 118 -6.22 -15.62 0.53
C GLU A 118 -5.63 -14.44 1.33
N THR A 119 -5.08 -14.69 2.52
CA THR A 119 -4.53 -13.65 3.41
C THR A 119 -3.33 -12.91 2.85
N THR A 120 -2.45 -13.56 2.07
CA THR A 120 -1.27 -12.92 1.46
C THR A 120 -1.68 -12.01 0.30
N THR A 121 -2.60 -12.45 -0.55
CA THR A 121 -3.16 -11.66 -1.65
C THR A 121 -3.93 -10.45 -1.15
N PHE A 122 -4.73 -10.62 -0.08
CA PHE A 122 -5.45 -9.51 0.55
C PHE A 122 -4.49 -8.48 1.16
N ALA A 123 -3.52 -8.93 1.95
CA ALA A 123 -2.50 -8.06 2.51
C ALA A 123 -1.71 -7.34 1.41
N LYS A 124 -1.35 -8.02 0.31
CA LYS A 124 -0.72 -7.36 -0.83
C LYS A 124 -1.59 -6.25 -1.42
N ARG A 125 -2.88 -6.52 -1.64
CA ARG A 125 -3.82 -5.54 -2.19
C ARG A 125 -3.90 -4.28 -1.33
N LEU A 126 -3.91 -4.47 -0.01
CA LEU A 126 -4.08 -3.41 0.96
C LEU A 126 -2.88 -2.45 0.98
N ILE A 127 -1.67 -2.98 1.11
CA ILE A 127 -0.45 -2.17 1.07
C ILE A 127 -0.22 -1.52 -0.31
N THR A 128 -0.65 -2.18 -1.39
CA THR A 128 -0.60 -1.60 -2.74
C THR A 128 -1.59 -0.42 -2.88
N GLY A 129 -2.78 -0.52 -2.29
CA GLY A 129 -3.74 0.58 -2.20
C GLY A 129 -3.15 1.77 -1.44
N GLN A 130 -2.64 1.53 -0.23
CA GLN A 130 -1.97 2.55 0.57
C GLN A 130 -0.80 3.20 -0.19
N ALA A 131 0.04 2.41 -0.87
CA ALA A 131 1.14 2.94 -1.68
C ALA A 131 0.65 3.84 -2.83
N ALA A 132 -0.49 3.51 -3.45
CA ALA A 132 -1.10 4.32 -4.51
C ALA A 132 -1.68 5.63 -3.96
N GLU A 133 -2.35 5.60 -2.81
CA GLU A 133 -2.85 6.80 -2.13
C GLU A 133 -1.70 7.75 -1.76
N ARG A 134 -0.62 7.23 -1.16
CA ARG A 134 0.58 8.05 -0.83
C ARG A 134 1.27 8.59 -2.07
N TYR A 135 1.31 7.81 -3.15
CA TYR A 135 1.80 8.29 -4.43
C TYR A 135 0.95 9.47 -4.93
N PHE A 136 -0.38 9.36 -4.88
CA PHE A 136 -1.29 10.45 -5.26
C PHE A 136 -1.07 11.71 -4.40
N GLU A 137 -1.02 11.57 -3.07
CA GLU A 137 -0.73 12.67 -2.14
C GLU A 137 0.56 13.41 -2.48
N ALA A 138 1.59 12.69 -2.95
CA ALA A 138 2.88 13.26 -3.32
C ALA A 138 2.87 14.01 -4.67
N VAL A 139 1.99 13.64 -5.61
CA VAL A 139 2.05 14.14 -6.99
C VAL A 139 0.85 14.98 -7.42
N TYR A 140 -0.29 14.98 -6.70
CA TYR A 140 -1.50 15.66 -7.19
C TYR A 140 -1.26 17.13 -7.54
N LYS A 141 -0.38 17.83 -6.82
CA LYS A 141 -0.06 19.25 -7.10
C LYS A 141 0.64 19.48 -8.44
N THR A 142 1.23 18.45 -9.04
CA THR A 142 1.84 18.54 -10.37
C THR A 142 0.83 18.38 -11.49
N GLU A 143 -0.37 17.89 -11.19
CA GLU A 143 -1.42 17.66 -12.17
C GLU A 143 -2.25 18.92 -12.39
N PRO A 144 -2.38 19.44 -13.63
CA PRO A 144 -3.03 20.72 -13.90
C PRO A 144 -4.46 20.84 -13.35
N MET A 145 -5.21 19.75 -13.32
CA MET A 145 -6.59 19.71 -12.82
C MET A 145 -6.70 19.77 -11.29
N PHE A 146 -5.60 19.52 -10.57
CA PHE A 146 -5.57 19.42 -9.10
C PHE A 146 -4.62 20.42 -8.45
N GLN A 147 -3.74 21.08 -9.22
CA GLN A 147 -2.64 21.92 -8.72
C GLN A 147 -3.09 23.01 -7.73
N ASP A 148 -4.29 23.57 -7.94
CA ASP A 148 -4.85 24.67 -7.14
C ASP A 148 -5.84 24.18 -6.08
N CYS A 149 -6.05 22.86 -5.98
CA CYS A 149 -6.97 22.27 -5.00
C CYS A 149 -6.31 22.06 -3.64
N GLN A 150 -7.12 22.17 -2.58
CA GLN A 150 -6.74 21.65 -1.26
C GLN A 150 -7.24 20.22 -1.12
N LEU A 151 -6.34 19.32 -0.70
CA LEU A 151 -6.64 17.91 -0.51
C LEU A 151 -7.27 17.66 0.87
N GLU A 152 -8.43 17.00 0.89
CA GLU A 152 -9.09 16.46 2.09
C GLU A 152 -9.17 14.93 1.95
N ASN A 153 -8.56 14.20 2.88
CA ASN A 153 -8.58 12.73 2.90
C ASN A 153 -9.93 12.24 3.45
N THR A 154 -10.61 11.39 2.68
CA THR A 154 -11.95 10.85 3.01
C THR A 154 -12.00 9.32 3.04
N THR A 155 -10.86 8.64 3.02
CA THR A 155 -10.76 7.16 2.94
C THR A 155 -11.54 6.45 4.05
N THR A 156 -11.60 7.04 5.24
CA THR A 156 -12.31 6.49 6.42
C THR A 156 -13.79 6.89 6.52
N LEU A 157 -14.26 7.82 5.68
CA LEU A 157 -15.66 8.29 5.69
C LEU A 157 -16.59 7.38 4.89
N GLY A 158 -16.01 6.51 4.07
CA GLY A 158 -16.75 5.62 3.19
C GLY A 158 -17.68 6.37 2.24
N CYS A 159 -17.32 7.53 1.72
CA CYS A 159 -18.19 8.29 0.81
C CYS A 159 -18.18 7.81 -0.66
N GLY A 160 -17.44 6.73 -0.96
CA GLY A 160 -17.30 6.17 -2.31
C GLY A 160 -16.20 6.84 -3.14
N PHE A 161 -15.27 7.54 -2.48
CA PHE A 161 -14.03 8.03 -3.06
C PHE A 161 -13.01 8.28 -1.94
N ASP A 162 -11.72 8.19 -2.26
CA ASP A 162 -10.62 8.32 -1.29
C ASP A 162 -10.33 9.78 -0.89
N PHE A 163 -10.46 10.73 -1.82
CA PHE A 163 -10.10 12.12 -1.59
C PHE A 163 -11.12 13.12 -2.13
N ARG A 164 -11.31 14.20 -1.38
CA ARG A 164 -12.00 15.41 -1.82
C ARG A 164 -10.99 16.49 -2.16
N MET A 165 -11.09 17.04 -3.36
CA MET A 165 -10.30 18.18 -3.84
C MET A 165 -11.14 19.45 -3.72
N LEU A 166 -10.85 20.26 -2.70
CA LEU A 166 -11.50 21.54 -2.49
C LEU A 166 -10.96 22.56 -3.49
N THR A 167 -11.87 23.11 -4.28
CA THR A 167 -11.62 24.15 -5.27
C THR A 167 -11.91 25.53 -4.68
N ALA A 168 -11.35 26.59 -5.29
CA ALA A 168 -11.66 27.98 -4.88
C ALA A 168 -13.14 28.32 -5.08
N THR A 169 -13.80 27.66 -6.03
CA THR A 169 -15.22 27.81 -6.34
C THR A 169 -15.92 26.47 -6.19
N SER A 170 -16.91 26.38 -5.28
CA SER A 170 -17.81 25.21 -5.21
C SER A 170 -18.37 24.87 -6.60
N PRO A 171 -18.43 23.59 -7.00
CA PRO A 171 -18.28 22.36 -6.20
C PRO A 171 -16.85 21.77 -6.14
N PHE A 172 -16.64 20.83 -5.21
CA PHE A 172 -15.41 20.02 -5.09
C PHE A 172 -15.28 18.95 -6.19
N LEU A 173 -14.05 18.44 -6.39
CA LEU A 173 -13.77 17.24 -7.20
C LEU A 173 -13.54 16.04 -6.28
N ALA A 174 -14.05 14.87 -6.65
CA ALA A 174 -13.82 13.60 -5.98
C ALA A 174 -12.74 12.82 -6.72
N VAL A 175 -11.81 12.21 -5.99
CA VAL A 175 -10.77 11.35 -6.54
C VAL A 175 -10.81 10.00 -5.85
N GLU A 176 -10.98 8.95 -6.64
CA GLU A 176 -10.79 7.55 -6.25
C GLU A 176 -9.42 7.08 -6.75
N VAL A 177 -8.59 6.52 -5.87
CA VAL A 177 -7.23 6.11 -6.17
C VAL A 177 -7.15 4.58 -6.23
N LYS A 178 -6.60 4.05 -7.31
CA LYS A 178 -6.38 2.60 -7.48
C LYS A 178 -4.92 2.30 -7.77
N GLY A 179 -4.40 1.27 -7.14
CA GLY A 179 -3.03 0.77 -7.35
C GLY A 179 -2.99 -0.56 -8.09
N MET A 180 -2.03 -0.73 -9.02
CA MET A 180 -1.77 -2.01 -9.66
C MET A 180 -0.27 -2.28 -9.88
N THR A 181 0.12 -3.55 -9.70
CA THR A 181 1.51 -3.99 -9.88
C THR A 181 1.98 -3.82 -11.32
N ALA A 182 1.19 -4.30 -12.29
CA ALA A 182 1.54 -4.32 -13.70
C ALA A 182 1.31 -2.95 -14.39
N PRO A 183 1.89 -2.70 -15.57
CA PRO A 183 1.63 -1.48 -16.35
C PRO A 183 0.23 -1.41 -16.96
N ALA A 184 -0.48 -2.54 -17.03
CA ALA A 184 -1.86 -2.67 -17.48
C ALA A 184 -2.53 -3.81 -16.71
N GLY A 185 -3.85 -3.72 -16.52
CA GLY A 185 -4.63 -4.72 -15.80
C GLY A 185 -6.05 -4.24 -15.52
N THR A 186 -6.79 -5.05 -14.78
CA THR A 186 -8.17 -4.73 -14.40
C THR A 186 -8.18 -3.77 -13.22
N VAL A 187 -9.00 -2.71 -13.33
CA VAL A 187 -9.38 -1.85 -12.21
C VAL A 187 -10.81 -2.22 -11.80
N GLN A 188 -11.06 -2.32 -10.50
CA GLN A 188 -12.37 -2.63 -9.96
C GLN A 188 -12.85 -1.48 -9.10
N LEU A 189 -14.10 -1.06 -9.31
CA LEU A 189 -14.82 -0.17 -8.42
C LEU A 189 -15.77 -0.98 -7.54
N THR A 190 -15.90 -0.60 -6.28
CA THR A 190 -16.98 -1.11 -5.43
C THR A 190 -18.32 -0.54 -5.91
N SER A 191 -19.45 -1.15 -5.52
CA SER A 191 -20.77 -0.61 -5.86
C SER A 191 -20.97 0.82 -5.36
N LYS A 192 -20.26 1.22 -4.30
CA LYS A 192 -20.35 2.57 -3.74
C LYS A 192 -19.54 3.56 -4.57
N GLU A 193 -18.32 3.20 -4.94
CA GLU A 193 -17.46 3.99 -5.83
C GLU A 193 -18.11 4.20 -7.20
N TYR A 194 -18.67 3.13 -7.78
CA TYR A 194 -19.34 3.21 -9.08
C TYR A 194 -20.54 4.18 -9.04
N LYS A 195 -21.40 4.08 -8.02
CA LYS A 195 -22.53 4.99 -7.83
C LYS A 195 -22.10 6.44 -7.57
N ALA A 196 -21.01 6.64 -6.84
CA ALA A 196 -20.44 7.97 -6.62
C ALA A 196 -19.95 8.58 -7.94
N ALA A 197 -19.28 7.79 -8.78
CA ALA A 197 -18.86 8.21 -10.11
C ALA A 197 -20.06 8.57 -11.02
N GLU A 198 -21.12 7.75 -11.02
CA GLU A 198 -22.36 8.05 -11.76
C GLU A 198 -23.06 9.34 -11.30
N LEU A 199 -22.98 9.66 -10.01
CA LEU A 199 -23.60 10.86 -9.45
C LEU A 199 -22.77 12.12 -9.69
N LEU A 200 -21.44 12.01 -9.57
CA LEU A 200 -20.52 13.14 -9.59
C LEU A 200 -20.01 13.47 -11.01
N ARG A 201 -20.07 12.52 -11.96
CA ARG A 201 -19.77 12.70 -13.39
C ARG A 201 -18.42 13.36 -13.63
N ASP A 202 -18.41 14.52 -14.28
CA ASP A 202 -17.23 15.33 -14.61
C ASP A 202 -16.44 15.79 -13.39
N ARG A 203 -17.02 15.70 -12.19
CA ARG A 203 -16.34 15.98 -10.92
C ARG A 203 -15.74 14.74 -10.27
N PHE A 204 -15.90 13.55 -10.85
CA PHE A 204 -15.29 12.32 -10.37
C PHE A 204 -14.07 11.96 -11.23
N PHE A 205 -12.97 11.68 -10.56
CA PHE A 205 -11.72 11.26 -11.17
C PHE A 205 -11.32 9.90 -10.63
N LEU A 206 -11.04 8.97 -11.53
CA LEU A 206 -10.36 7.73 -11.21
C LEU A 206 -8.86 7.92 -11.49
N PHE A 207 -8.05 7.92 -10.44
CA PHE A 207 -6.61 8.06 -10.48
C PHE A 207 -5.95 6.69 -10.33
N VAL A 208 -5.34 6.18 -11.40
CA VAL A 208 -4.77 4.82 -11.42
C VAL A 208 -3.25 4.87 -11.39
N VAL A 209 -2.65 4.46 -10.26
CA VAL A 209 -1.21 4.24 -10.12
C VAL A 209 -0.88 2.83 -10.58
N ARG A 210 0.02 2.71 -11.54
CA ARG A 210 0.38 1.47 -12.23
C ARG A 210 1.88 1.25 -12.26
N ASN A 211 2.28 0.03 -12.62
CA ASN A 211 3.67 -0.37 -12.81
C ASN A 211 4.53 -0.32 -11.54
N PHE A 212 3.97 -0.68 -10.37
CA PHE A 212 4.78 -0.87 -9.16
C PHE A 212 5.87 -1.93 -9.31
N SER A 213 5.75 -2.89 -10.24
CA SER A 213 6.80 -3.87 -10.53
C SER A 213 8.11 -3.27 -11.04
N GLU A 214 8.06 -2.05 -11.58
CA GLU A 214 9.24 -1.37 -12.12
C GLU A 214 9.30 0.08 -11.65
N LYS A 215 8.65 0.99 -12.38
CA LYS A 215 8.62 2.43 -12.09
C LYS A 215 7.16 2.87 -12.02
N PRO A 216 6.65 3.23 -10.82
CA PRO A 216 5.30 3.72 -10.66
C PRO A 216 5.03 4.94 -11.53
N CYS A 217 3.93 4.90 -12.27
CA CYS A 217 3.39 6.00 -13.04
C CYS A 217 1.86 6.01 -12.91
N HIS A 218 1.20 7.08 -13.33
CA HIS A 218 -0.24 7.19 -13.17
C HIS A 218 -0.96 7.56 -14.46
N THR A 219 -2.26 7.27 -14.49
CA THR A 219 -3.21 7.68 -15.52
C THR A 219 -4.46 8.21 -14.82
N ILE A 220 -5.08 9.26 -15.37
CA ILE A 220 -6.24 9.91 -14.79
C ILE A 220 -7.42 9.77 -15.76
N PHE A 221 -8.57 9.33 -15.26
CA PHE A 221 -9.82 9.26 -16.02
C PHE A 221 -10.86 10.16 -15.36
N GLN A 222 -11.28 11.22 -16.05
CA GLN A 222 -12.41 12.06 -15.65
C GLN A 222 -13.71 11.46 -16.15
N ASP A 223 -14.75 11.45 -15.30
CA ASP A 223 -16.03 10.78 -15.57
C ASP A 223 -15.85 9.35 -16.09
N PRO A 224 -15.19 8.46 -15.30
CA PRO A 224 -14.76 7.15 -15.79
C PRO A 224 -15.93 6.30 -16.31
N VAL A 225 -17.14 6.45 -15.75
CA VAL A 225 -18.33 5.69 -16.15
C VAL A 225 -18.84 6.10 -17.54
N SER A 226 -18.67 7.35 -17.94
CA SER A 226 -19.05 7.84 -19.27
C SER A 226 -17.87 7.89 -20.25
N SER A 227 -16.74 7.26 -19.91
CA SER A 227 -15.50 7.27 -20.70
C SER A 227 -15.39 6.05 -21.61
N GLU A 228 -14.20 5.82 -22.18
CA GLU A 228 -13.86 4.61 -22.94
C GLU A 228 -13.75 3.33 -22.07
N LEU A 229 -13.78 3.47 -20.73
CA LEU A 229 -13.74 2.35 -19.81
C LEU A 229 -15.07 1.58 -19.82
N VAL A 230 -14.98 0.26 -20.01
CA VAL A 230 -16.15 -0.64 -19.96
C VAL A 230 -16.18 -1.34 -18.61
N PHE A 231 -17.20 -1.03 -17.80
CA PHE A 231 -17.42 -1.67 -16.51
C PHE A 231 -18.40 -2.83 -16.63
N GLU A 232 -17.95 -4.03 -16.25
CA GLU A 232 -18.82 -5.21 -16.09
C GLU A 232 -19.29 -5.32 -14.64
N GLN A 233 -20.60 -5.36 -14.42
CA GLN A 233 -21.14 -5.67 -13.10
C GLN A 233 -20.88 -7.14 -12.77
N ARG A 234 -20.23 -7.40 -11.62
CA ARG A 234 -20.02 -8.73 -11.06
C ARG A 234 -20.59 -8.78 -9.66
N GLU A 235 -21.35 -9.83 -9.38
CA GLU A 235 -22.00 -10.04 -8.09
C GLU A 235 -21.37 -11.23 -7.38
N THR A 236 -21.14 -11.10 -6.07
CA THR A 236 -20.59 -12.15 -5.22
C THR A 236 -21.36 -12.16 -3.91
N VAL A 237 -21.79 -13.34 -3.47
CA VAL A 237 -22.56 -13.50 -2.22
C VAL A 237 -21.57 -13.79 -1.09
N MET A 238 -21.55 -12.93 -0.07
CA MET A 238 -20.81 -13.16 1.18
C MET A 238 -21.80 -13.47 2.31
N VAL A 239 -21.57 -14.58 3.02
CA VAL A 239 -22.31 -14.92 4.24
C VAL A 239 -21.49 -14.49 5.45
N GLN A 240 -22.00 -13.52 6.21
CA GLN A 240 -21.38 -13.05 7.45
C GLN A 240 -22.18 -13.54 8.66
N VAL A 241 -21.51 -14.23 9.58
CA VAL A 241 -22.08 -14.63 10.88
C VAL A 241 -21.62 -13.63 11.93
N SER A 242 -22.55 -13.05 12.68
CA SER A 242 -22.25 -12.09 13.76
C SER A 242 -23.00 -12.46 15.04
N TRP A 243 -22.34 -12.29 16.18
CA TRP A 243 -22.94 -12.41 17.51
C TRP A 243 -22.99 -11.04 18.17
N SER A 244 -24.13 -10.66 18.73
CA SER A 244 -24.30 -9.43 19.50
C SER A 244 -24.85 -9.76 20.89
N THR A 245 -24.39 -9.05 21.91
CA THR A 245 -24.98 -9.08 23.25
C THR A 245 -25.43 -7.68 23.65
N PHE A 246 -26.31 -7.61 24.64
CA PHE A 246 -26.80 -6.36 25.21
C PHE A 246 -26.15 -6.14 26.58
N ILE A 247 -25.69 -4.92 26.86
CA ILE A 247 -25.09 -4.56 28.16
C ILE A 247 -25.97 -3.48 28.82
N GLY A 248 -26.47 -3.78 30.02
CA GLY A 248 -27.18 -2.84 30.92
C GLY A 248 -28.66 -3.15 31.12
N ARG A 249 -29.04 -3.66 32.30
CA ARG A 249 -30.44 -3.65 32.78
C ARG A 249 -30.75 -2.34 33.48
#